data_AF-A0A966QZN4-F1
#
_entry.id   AF-A0A966QZN4-F1
#
_cell.length_a   1.000
_cell.length_b   1.000
_cell.length_c   1.000
_cell.angle_alpha   90.00
_cell.angle_beta   90.00
_cell.angle_gamma   90.00
#
_symmetry.space_group_name_H-M   'P 1'
#
loop_
_entity.id
_entity.type
_entity.pdbx_description
1 polymer ?
#
loop_
_entity_poly.entity_id
_entity_poly.type
_entity_poly.pdbx_seq_one_letter_code
_entity_poly.pdbx_strand_id
1 'polypeptide(L)'
;MSFIAKSVNFSQTDFLKANFLAKAAETYNKAYSGERERPVKEHTTFFVPNNNNKYYLFVINKSLIEQRGSAFDILYFFPSSYLCTSPVASVPVNVASDFYIETESVFSGSDGGLLLEGYLYIGADGKQTMMLTDFLVRGDTVVDLDYPLRHTLLVELIRNVGILNNHTKITVHPFVSSENDTLMSVIKNNFVFCDQLVCTEVITDGYKKSLQLEMPIEPVEINQIIVKEKYPDTYSVLDKYGLKCGILYIKGISESRYMRGIMQFQQRTIVPCKFNNTFRKWQPVLNS
;
A
#
# COMPACT_ATOMS: atom_id res chain seq x y z
N MET A 1 20.52 0.11 -37.96
CA MET A 1 19.17 0.41 -38.52
C MET A 1 18.12 -0.02 -37.52
N SER A 2 17.02 0.73 -37.46
CA SER A 2 16.23 1.08 -36.28
C SER A 2 15.73 -0.06 -35.39
N PHE A 3 15.93 0.11 -34.08
CA PHE A 3 15.14 -0.47 -33.00
C PHE A 3 13.67 -0.06 -33.18
N ILE A 4 12.89 -0.86 -33.91
CA ILE A 4 11.46 -0.94 -33.63
C ILE A 4 11.39 -1.78 -32.36
N ALA A 5 11.45 -1.11 -31.21
CA ALA A 5 10.93 -1.65 -29.97
C ALA A 5 9.45 -1.91 -30.22
N LYS A 6 9.19 -3.13 -30.66
CA LYS A 6 7.90 -3.74 -30.94
C LYS A 6 6.85 -3.21 -29.97
N SER A 7 5.88 -2.49 -30.53
CA SER A 7 4.58 -2.11 -29.99
C SER A 7 3.69 -3.33 -29.64
N VAL A 8 4.28 -4.38 -29.07
CA VAL A 8 3.64 -5.67 -28.76
C VAL A 8 3.04 -5.65 -27.35
N ASN A 9 3.52 -4.77 -26.45
CA ASN A 9 2.97 -4.63 -25.09
C ASN A 9 1.53 -4.10 -25.07
N PHE A 10 1.13 -3.30 -26.07
CA PHE A 10 -0.23 -2.75 -26.15
C PHE A 10 -1.24 -3.86 -26.48
N SER A 11 -0.98 -4.67 -27.50
CA SER A 11 -1.92 -5.72 -27.91
C SER A 11 -2.06 -6.84 -26.87
N GLN A 12 -0.99 -7.18 -26.15
CA GLN A 12 -1.03 -8.21 -25.11
C GLN A 12 -1.81 -7.76 -23.88
N THR A 13 -1.63 -6.50 -23.47
CA THR A 13 -2.38 -5.92 -22.35
C THR A 13 -3.86 -5.80 -22.68
N ASP A 14 -4.21 -5.34 -23.88
CA ASP A 14 -5.60 -5.27 -24.33
C ASP A 14 -6.24 -6.65 -24.45
N PHE A 15 -5.49 -7.64 -24.95
CA PHE A 15 -5.96 -9.02 -25.02
C PHE A 15 -6.20 -9.62 -23.63
N LEU A 16 -5.27 -9.41 -22.69
CA LEU A 16 -5.42 -9.83 -21.28
C LEU A 16 -6.67 -9.19 -20.65
N LYS A 17 -6.84 -7.88 -20.85
CA LYS A 17 -7.96 -7.11 -20.34
C LYS A 17 -9.29 -7.64 -20.87
N ALA A 18 -9.40 -7.77 -22.18
CA ALA A 18 -10.65 -8.14 -22.85
C ALA A 18 -11.06 -9.60 -22.63
N ASN A 19 -10.10 -10.54 -22.61
CA ASN A 19 -10.42 -11.97 -22.64
C ASN A 19 -10.38 -12.65 -21.26
N PHE A 20 -9.62 -12.11 -20.31
CA PHE A 20 -9.42 -12.76 -19.00
C PHE A 20 -9.85 -11.86 -17.85
N LEU A 21 -9.29 -10.64 -17.77
CA LEU A 21 -9.60 -9.75 -16.65
C LEU A 21 -11.08 -9.34 -16.62
N ALA A 22 -11.65 -8.99 -17.78
CA ALA A 22 -13.07 -8.62 -17.87
C ALA A 22 -13.97 -9.73 -17.33
N LYS A 23 -13.69 -10.99 -17.68
CA LYS A 23 -14.44 -12.15 -17.20
C LYS A 23 -14.33 -12.33 -15.68
N ALA A 24 -13.13 -12.20 -15.12
CA ALA A 24 -12.92 -12.28 -13.68
C ALA A 24 -13.64 -11.14 -12.93
N ALA A 25 -13.56 -9.91 -13.45
CA ALA A 25 -14.23 -8.76 -12.87
C ALA A 25 -15.75 -8.88 -12.95
N GLU A 26 -16.31 -9.33 -14.07
CA GLU A 26 -17.74 -9.62 -14.21
C GLU A 26 -18.22 -10.70 -13.23
N THR A 27 -17.42 -11.77 -13.07
CA THR A 27 -17.72 -12.86 -12.14
C THR A 27 -17.84 -12.33 -10.71
N TYR A 28 -16.89 -11.50 -10.29
CA TYR A 28 -16.94 -10.84 -8.99
C TYR A 28 -18.15 -9.90 -8.85
N ASN A 29 -18.35 -9.01 -9.83
CA ASN A 29 -19.41 -8.01 -9.80
C ASN A 29 -20.80 -8.64 -9.77
N LYS A 30 -21.05 -9.72 -10.54
CA LYS A 30 -22.32 -10.46 -10.52
C LYS A 30 -22.60 -11.07 -9.16
N ALA A 31 -21.59 -11.64 -8.51
CA ALA A 31 -21.75 -12.22 -7.17
C ALA A 31 -22.03 -11.18 -6.09
N TYR A 32 -21.50 -9.96 -6.25
CA TYR A 32 -21.59 -8.88 -5.27
C TYR A 32 -22.80 -7.95 -5.46
N SER A 33 -23.31 -7.86 -6.69
CA SER A 33 -24.53 -7.08 -7.03
C SER A 33 -25.82 -7.86 -6.84
N GLY A 34 -25.75 -9.20 -6.71
CA GLY A 34 -26.91 -10.02 -6.36
C GLY A 34 -27.25 -9.91 -4.86
N GLU A 35 -28.55 -9.84 -4.55
CA GLU A 35 -29.05 -10.05 -3.19
C GLU A 35 -28.71 -11.49 -2.77
N ARG A 36 -27.58 -11.67 -2.09
CA ARG A 36 -27.27 -12.96 -1.46
C ARG A 36 -27.92 -12.98 -0.08
N GLU A 37 -28.88 -13.89 0.12
CA GLU A 37 -29.23 -14.35 1.45
C GLU A 37 -28.02 -15.08 2.03
N ARG A 38 -27.16 -14.35 2.74
CA ARG A 38 -26.09 -14.97 3.52
C ARG A 38 -26.68 -15.41 4.86
N PRO A 39 -26.37 -16.63 5.33
CA PRO A 39 -26.76 -17.05 6.66
C PRO A 39 -26.23 -16.03 7.68
N VAL A 40 -27.07 -15.66 8.65
CA VAL A 40 -26.73 -14.75 9.75
C VAL A 40 -25.55 -15.35 10.52
N LYS A 41 -24.32 -15.02 10.09
CA LYS A 41 -23.11 -15.24 10.87
C LYS A 41 -22.97 -14.07 11.82
N GLU A 42 -22.32 -14.29 12.96
CA GLU A 42 -21.97 -13.21 13.89
C GLU A 42 -21.34 -12.04 13.11
N HIS A 43 -21.87 -10.84 13.31
CA HIS A 43 -21.44 -9.63 12.63
C HIS A 43 -20.05 -9.20 13.10
N THR A 44 -19.01 -9.91 12.66
CA THR A 44 -17.64 -9.51 12.94
C THR A 44 -17.22 -8.42 11.94
N THR A 45 -16.88 -7.26 12.48
CA THR A 45 -16.32 -6.17 11.69
C THR A 45 -14.80 -6.24 11.75
N PHE A 46 -14.15 -6.05 10.61
CA PHE A 46 -12.70 -5.99 10.49
C PHE A 46 -12.25 -4.63 9.97
N PHE A 47 -11.05 -4.23 10.39
CA PHE A 47 -10.45 -2.95 10.06
C PHE A 47 -9.09 -3.15 9.41
N VAL A 48 -8.87 -2.47 8.29
CA VAL A 48 -7.62 -2.47 7.54
C VAL A 48 -7.12 -1.03 7.40
N PRO A 49 -6.19 -0.58 8.28
CA PRO A 49 -5.61 0.75 8.15
C PRO A 49 -4.77 0.82 6.88
N ASN A 50 -4.90 1.88 6.07
CA ASN A 50 -4.26 1.93 4.77
C ASN A 50 -3.90 3.34 4.29
N ASN A 51 -3.13 3.41 3.20
CA ASN A 51 -2.66 4.65 2.55
C ASN A 51 -3.58 5.17 1.44
N ASN A 52 -4.78 4.59 1.27
CA ASN A 52 -5.73 4.86 0.18
C ASN A 52 -5.19 4.61 -1.26
N ASN A 53 -4.01 4.00 -1.40
CA ASN A 53 -3.43 3.62 -2.69
C ASN A 53 -3.85 2.19 -3.08
N LYS A 54 -5.17 1.99 -3.24
CA LYS A 54 -5.77 0.68 -3.46
C LYS A 54 -5.54 0.19 -4.89
N TYR A 55 -5.15 -1.07 -5.02
CA TYR A 55 -4.87 -1.77 -6.26
C TYR A 55 -5.55 -3.13 -6.29
N TYR A 56 -5.97 -3.52 -7.49
CA TYR A 56 -6.27 -4.91 -7.82
C TYR A 56 -5.04 -5.52 -8.49
N LEU A 57 -4.82 -6.81 -8.22
CA LEU A 57 -3.78 -7.61 -8.82
C LEU A 57 -4.43 -8.80 -9.51
N PHE A 58 -4.30 -8.85 -10.83
CA PHE A 58 -4.70 -10.00 -11.64
C PHE A 58 -3.48 -10.84 -12.00
N VAL A 59 -3.49 -12.12 -11.65
CA VAL A 59 -2.40 -13.06 -11.93
C VAL A 59 -2.88 -14.11 -12.91
N ILE A 60 -2.18 -14.30 -14.03
CA ILE A 60 -2.53 -15.32 -15.01
C ILE A 60 -1.29 -15.98 -15.60
N ASN A 61 -1.37 -17.28 -15.87
CA ASN A 61 -0.31 -17.99 -16.57
C ASN A 61 -0.17 -17.47 -18.02
N LYS A 62 1.04 -17.05 -18.40
CA LYS A 62 1.35 -16.47 -19.71
C LYS A 62 1.09 -17.44 -20.87
N SER A 63 1.17 -18.75 -20.65
CA SER A 63 0.90 -19.75 -21.68
C SER A 63 -0.53 -19.68 -22.24
N LEU A 64 -1.49 -19.20 -21.43
CA LEU A 64 -2.88 -19.00 -21.86
C LEU A 64 -3.05 -17.82 -22.80
N ILE A 65 -2.12 -16.87 -22.77
CA ILE A 65 -2.13 -15.68 -23.61
C ILE A 65 -1.34 -15.92 -24.90
N GLU A 66 -0.16 -16.55 -24.80
CA GLU A 66 0.75 -16.68 -25.95
C GLU A 66 0.71 -18.06 -26.63
N GLN A 67 -0.09 -19.03 -26.14
CA GLN A 67 -0.18 -20.42 -26.65
C GLN A 67 1.18 -21.12 -26.83
N ARG A 68 2.20 -20.65 -26.10
CA ARG A 68 3.53 -21.24 -26.02
C ARG A 68 3.71 -21.71 -24.58
N GLY A 69 4.36 -22.86 -24.39
CA GLY A 69 4.61 -23.48 -23.08
C GLY A 69 5.57 -22.68 -22.19
N SER A 70 5.22 -21.42 -21.91
CA SER A 70 5.98 -20.48 -21.11
C SER A 70 5.65 -20.71 -19.64
N ALA A 71 6.67 -20.92 -18.82
CA ALA A 71 6.55 -21.15 -17.38
C ALA A 71 6.53 -19.83 -16.59
N PHE A 72 5.77 -18.84 -17.07
CA PHE A 72 5.72 -17.49 -16.50
C PHE A 72 4.30 -17.09 -16.14
N ASP A 73 4.16 -16.34 -15.05
CA ASP A 73 2.94 -15.64 -14.69
C ASP A 73 3.05 -14.16 -15.09
N ILE A 74 1.95 -13.60 -15.59
CA ILE A 74 1.74 -12.15 -15.74
C ILE A 74 0.97 -11.66 -14.53
N LEU A 75 1.54 -10.67 -13.84
CA LEU A 75 0.93 -9.96 -12.73
C LEU A 75 0.55 -8.57 -13.21
N TYR A 76 -0.74 -8.35 -13.45
CA TYR A 76 -1.28 -7.08 -13.89
C TYR A 76 -1.89 -6.31 -12.71
N PHE A 77 -1.31 -5.15 -12.40
CA PHE A 77 -1.70 -4.27 -11.31
C PHE A 77 -2.50 -3.11 -11.89
N PHE A 78 -3.70 -2.87 -11.36
CA PHE A 78 -4.53 -1.75 -11.77
C PHE A 78 -5.16 -1.05 -10.57
N PRO A 79 -5.16 0.29 -10.56
CA PRO A 79 -5.68 1.06 -9.43
C PRO A 79 -7.19 0.86 -9.30
N SER A 80 -7.69 0.88 -8.06
CA SER A 80 -9.13 1.00 -7.84
C SER A 80 -9.60 2.41 -8.21
N SER A 81 -10.70 2.49 -8.97
CA SER A 81 -11.42 3.75 -9.20
C SER A 81 -12.22 4.20 -7.98
N TYR A 82 -12.35 3.34 -6.95
CA TYR A 82 -13.06 3.66 -5.72
C TYR A 82 -12.19 4.55 -4.85
N LEU A 83 -12.48 5.85 -4.91
CA LEU A 83 -11.89 6.84 -4.02
C LEU A 83 -12.61 6.76 -2.67
N CYS A 84 -11.89 6.90 -1.57
CA CYS A 84 -12.49 7.32 -0.32
C CYS A 84 -13.11 8.71 -0.55
N THR A 85 -14.39 8.76 -0.93
CA THR A 85 -15.14 9.98 -1.18
C THR A 85 -15.58 10.59 0.15
N SER A 86 -14.62 11.10 0.90
CA SER A 86 -14.91 12.06 1.96
C SER A 86 -14.88 13.46 1.35
N PRO A 87 -15.81 14.37 1.69
CA PRO A 87 -15.80 15.77 1.23
C PRO A 87 -14.60 16.58 1.75
N VAL A 88 -13.71 15.97 2.54
CA VAL A 88 -12.50 16.60 3.07
C VAL A 88 -11.40 16.53 2.01
N ALA A 89 -10.99 17.70 1.51
CA ALA A 89 -10.09 17.93 0.38
C ALA A 89 -8.63 17.44 0.53
N SER A 90 -8.33 16.52 1.46
CA SER A 90 -6.97 16.13 1.84
C SER A 90 -6.64 14.65 1.66
N VAL A 91 -7.57 13.83 1.14
CA VAL A 91 -7.27 12.41 0.85
C VAL A 91 -6.48 12.33 -0.46
N PRO A 92 -5.28 11.72 -0.47
CA PRO A 92 -4.55 11.48 -1.72
C PRO A 92 -5.43 10.65 -2.66
N VAL A 93 -5.78 11.24 -3.80
CA VAL A 93 -6.41 10.51 -4.91
C VAL A 93 -5.37 9.53 -5.43
N ASN A 94 -5.75 8.27 -5.61
CA ASN A 94 -4.90 7.33 -6.31
C ASN A 94 -4.80 7.78 -7.79
N VAL A 95 -3.70 8.45 -8.11
CA VAL A 95 -3.38 8.95 -9.47
C VAL A 95 -2.43 8.02 -10.21
N ALA A 96 -2.17 6.84 -9.67
CA ALA A 96 -1.17 5.94 -10.20
C ALA A 96 -1.73 5.12 -11.36
N SER A 97 -0.90 4.88 -12.36
CA SER A 97 -1.24 4.11 -13.57
C SER A 97 -1.24 2.60 -13.29
N ASP A 98 -1.87 1.87 -14.21
CA ASP A 98 -1.71 0.42 -14.28
C ASP A 98 -0.27 0.05 -14.72
N PHE A 99 0.17 -1.13 -14.31
CA PHE A 99 1.46 -1.70 -14.72
C PHE A 99 1.41 -3.22 -14.64
N TYR A 100 2.39 -3.90 -15.23
CA TYR A 100 2.50 -5.35 -15.10
C TYR A 100 3.93 -5.81 -14.89
N ILE A 101 4.04 -7.00 -14.31
CA ILE A 101 5.28 -7.70 -14.04
C ILE A 101 5.16 -9.11 -14.61
N GLU A 102 6.19 -9.59 -15.31
CA GLU A 102 6.33 -11.00 -15.64
C GLU A 102 7.29 -11.65 -14.63
N THR A 103 6.93 -12.85 -14.16
CA THR A 103 7.73 -13.63 -13.21
C THR A 103 7.63 -15.11 -13.55
N GLU A 104 8.59 -15.91 -13.10
CA GLU A 104 8.45 -17.37 -13.13
C GLU A 104 7.14 -17.79 -12.45
N SER A 105 6.52 -18.88 -12.92
CA SER A 105 5.22 -19.31 -12.42
C SER A 105 5.35 -19.81 -10.98
N VAL A 106 4.95 -18.95 -10.03
CA VAL A 106 5.04 -19.18 -8.58
C VAL A 106 3.66 -19.18 -7.92
N PHE A 107 2.62 -18.73 -8.64
CA PHE A 107 1.25 -18.70 -8.11
C PHE A 107 0.51 -19.98 -8.49
N SER A 108 0.31 -20.87 -7.53
CA SER A 108 -0.49 -22.08 -7.75
C SER A 108 -1.93 -21.73 -8.16
N GLY A 109 -2.36 -22.22 -9.32
CA GLY A 109 -3.71 -21.98 -9.84
C GLY A 109 -3.87 -20.71 -10.68
N SER A 110 -2.77 -20.10 -11.16
CA SER A 110 -2.81 -19.01 -12.14
C SER A 110 -3.38 -19.41 -13.51
N ASP A 111 -3.59 -20.71 -13.76
CA ASP A 111 -4.16 -21.25 -14.99
C ASP A 111 -5.62 -20.82 -15.25
N GLY A 112 -6.35 -20.42 -14.21
CA GLY A 112 -7.70 -19.86 -14.36
C GLY A 112 -7.72 -18.32 -14.33
N GLY A 113 -6.61 -17.69 -13.97
CA GLY A 113 -6.60 -16.32 -13.50
C GLY A 113 -6.95 -16.21 -12.01
N LEU A 114 -6.25 -15.35 -11.29
CA LEU A 114 -6.50 -15.00 -9.90
C LEU A 114 -6.77 -13.50 -9.82
N LEU A 115 -7.83 -13.10 -9.11
CA LEU A 115 -8.10 -11.69 -8.81
C LEU A 115 -7.92 -11.44 -7.32
N LEU A 116 -6.96 -10.59 -7.00
CA LEU A 116 -6.55 -10.22 -5.65
C LEU A 116 -6.73 -8.71 -5.45
N GLU A 117 -6.80 -8.29 -4.20
CA GLU A 117 -6.95 -6.88 -3.82
C GLU A 117 -5.92 -6.51 -2.76
N GLY A 118 -5.40 -5.28 -2.77
CA GLY A 118 -4.48 -4.79 -1.75
C GLY A 118 -4.15 -3.30 -1.88
N TYR A 119 -3.18 -2.87 -1.07
CA TYR A 119 -2.67 -1.50 -1.07
C TYR A 119 -1.19 -1.48 -1.46
N LEU A 120 -0.82 -0.53 -2.32
CA LEU A 120 0.55 -0.37 -2.77
C LEU A 120 1.28 0.67 -1.92
N TYR A 121 2.34 0.25 -1.24
CA TYR A 121 3.20 1.10 -0.41
C TYR A 121 4.56 1.30 -1.07
N ILE A 122 5.22 2.42 -0.75
CA ILE A 122 6.57 2.72 -1.22
C ILE A 122 7.50 2.82 0.00
N GLY A 123 8.51 1.98 0.05
CA GLY A 123 9.54 2.02 1.09
C GLY A 123 10.44 3.24 0.97
N ALA A 124 11.19 3.55 2.03
CA ALA A 124 12.18 4.64 2.02
C ALA A 124 13.31 4.41 1.00
N ASP A 125 13.54 3.16 0.61
CA ASP A 125 14.48 2.76 -0.45
C ASP A 125 13.87 2.86 -1.87
N GLY A 126 12.63 3.35 -1.99
CA GLY A 126 11.89 3.48 -3.24
C GLY A 126 11.29 2.17 -3.75
N LYS A 127 11.45 1.05 -3.04
CA LYS A 127 10.86 -0.23 -3.46
C LYS A 127 9.36 -0.27 -3.17
N GLN A 128 8.64 -0.93 -4.05
CA GLN A 128 7.20 -1.08 -3.96
C GLN A 128 6.86 -2.33 -3.13
N THR A 129 5.86 -2.21 -2.25
CA THR A 129 5.30 -3.35 -1.52
C THR A 129 3.79 -3.38 -1.73
N MET A 130 3.32 -4.37 -2.47
CA MET A 130 1.89 -4.67 -2.58
C MET A 130 1.46 -5.51 -1.38
N MET A 131 0.60 -4.94 -0.53
CA MET A 131 0.06 -5.61 0.64
C MET A 131 -1.37 -6.05 0.38
N LEU A 132 -1.54 -7.35 0.14
CA LEU A 132 -2.81 -7.98 -0.19
C LEU A 132 -3.76 -7.99 1.01
N THR A 133 -5.01 -7.67 0.77
CA THR A 133 -6.07 -7.58 1.78
C THR A 133 -7.18 -8.59 1.55
N ASP A 134 -7.37 -9.05 0.30
CA ASP A 134 -8.43 -10.00 -0.03
C ASP A 134 -8.14 -10.83 -1.28
N PHE A 135 -8.77 -12.00 -1.34
CA PHE A 135 -8.80 -12.91 -2.48
C PHE A 135 -10.22 -12.96 -3.04
N LEU A 136 -10.40 -12.44 -4.25
CA LEU A 136 -11.73 -12.18 -4.82
C LEU A 136 -12.20 -13.33 -5.72
N VAL A 137 -11.37 -13.74 -6.68
CA VAL A 137 -11.75 -14.71 -7.73
C VAL A 137 -10.60 -15.67 -8.00
N ARG A 138 -10.93 -16.94 -8.19
CA ARG A 138 -10.04 -17.97 -8.71
C ARG A 138 -10.71 -18.64 -9.91
N GLY A 139 -10.12 -18.53 -11.09
CA GLY A 139 -10.75 -19.01 -12.31
C GLY A 139 -12.03 -18.25 -12.59
N ASP A 140 -13.10 -19.02 -12.79
CA ASP A 140 -14.46 -18.52 -13.01
C ASP A 140 -15.29 -18.52 -11.72
N THR A 141 -14.65 -18.62 -10.54
CA THR A 141 -15.34 -18.75 -9.25
C THR A 141 -14.95 -17.66 -8.28
N VAL A 142 -15.95 -17.07 -7.63
CA VAL A 142 -15.73 -16.15 -6.50
C VAL A 142 -15.29 -16.96 -5.28
N VAL A 143 -14.28 -16.47 -4.57
CA VAL A 143 -13.85 -17.06 -3.31
C VAL A 143 -14.86 -16.64 -2.22
N ASP A 144 -15.86 -17.47 -1.98
CA ASP A 144 -16.94 -17.20 -1.02
C ASP A 144 -16.65 -17.85 0.33
N LEU A 145 -15.71 -17.25 1.07
CA LEU A 145 -15.30 -17.67 2.40
C LEU A 145 -15.30 -16.47 3.34
N ASP A 146 -15.35 -16.75 4.64
CA ASP A 146 -15.22 -15.70 5.67
C ASP A 146 -13.89 -14.95 5.50
N TYR A 147 -13.90 -13.66 5.82
CA TYR A 147 -12.76 -12.78 5.58
C TYR A 147 -11.43 -13.31 6.16
N PRO A 148 -11.37 -13.83 7.40
CA PRO A 148 -10.13 -14.42 7.94
C PRO A 148 -9.65 -15.66 7.17
N LEU A 149 -10.56 -16.46 6.63
CA LEU A 149 -10.20 -17.63 5.82
C LEU A 149 -9.62 -17.21 4.46
N ARG A 150 -10.20 -16.19 3.82
CA ARG A 150 -9.64 -15.61 2.59
C ARG A 150 -8.25 -15.03 2.82
N HIS A 151 -8.02 -14.40 3.97
CA HIS A 151 -6.72 -13.90 4.38
C HIS A 151 -5.70 -15.04 4.58
N THR A 152 -6.11 -16.15 5.18
CA THR A 152 -5.28 -17.36 5.32
C THR A 152 -4.90 -17.93 3.94
N LEU A 153 -5.84 -17.95 2.99
CA LEU A 153 -5.55 -18.36 1.61
C LEU A 153 -4.52 -17.45 0.93
N LEU A 154 -4.54 -16.13 1.20
CA LEU A 154 -3.51 -15.23 0.68
C LEU A 154 -2.12 -15.59 1.20
N VAL A 155 -2.00 -15.87 2.50
CA VAL A 155 -0.72 -16.25 3.12
C VAL A 155 -0.16 -17.51 2.46
N GLU A 156 -0.98 -18.53 2.24
CA GLU A 156 -0.58 -19.76 1.56
C GLU A 156 -0.22 -19.51 0.09
N LEU A 157 -1.02 -18.70 -0.62
CA LEU A 157 -0.81 -18.38 -2.04
C LEU A 157 0.54 -17.70 -2.29
N ILE A 158 0.94 -16.77 -1.41
CA ILE A 158 2.16 -15.97 -1.61
C ILE A 158 3.38 -16.49 -0.85
N ARG A 159 3.26 -17.60 -0.12
CA ARG A 159 4.32 -18.14 0.75
C ARG A 159 5.67 -18.29 0.03
N ASN A 160 5.63 -18.65 -1.25
CA ASN A 160 6.83 -18.89 -2.07
C ASN A 160 7.16 -17.70 -3.00
N VAL A 161 6.41 -16.60 -2.91
CA VAL A 161 6.63 -15.42 -3.76
C VAL A 161 7.79 -14.61 -3.16
N GLY A 162 8.91 -14.60 -3.87
CA GLY A 162 10.07 -13.78 -3.51
C GLY A 162 9.88 -12.29 -3.84
N ILE A 163 10.99 -11.54 -3.81
CA ILE A 163 11.00 -10.17 -4.32
C ILE A 163 11.00 -10.23 -5.84
N LEU A 164 9.98 -9.65 -6.46
CA LEU A 164 9.79 -9.61 -7.90
C LEU A 164 10.65 -8.49 -8.51
N ASN A 165 11.44 -8.84 -9.52
CA ASN A 165 12.33 -7.94 -10.25
C ASN A 165 13.20 -7.04 -9.35
N ASN A 166 13.57 -7.51 -8.14
CA ASN A 166 14.32 -6.75 -7.12
C ASN A 166 13.70 -5.42 -6.65
N HIS A 167 12.48 -5.10 -7.10
CA HIS A 167 11.83 -3.80 -6.88
C HIS A 167 10.44 -3.89 -6.26
N THR A 168 9.75 -5.03 -6.41
CA THR A 168 8.38 -5.21 -5.91
C THR A 168 8.28 -6.39 -4.97
N LYS A 169 7.77 -6.17 -3.76
CA LYS A 169 7.44 -7.23 -2.80
C LYS A 169 5.93 -7.41 -2.74
N ILE A 170 5.46 -8.65 -2.68
CA ILE A 170 4.06 -8.98 -2.40
C ILE A 170 3.99 -9.59 -1.00
N THR A 171 3.09 -9.11 -0.16
CA THR A 171 2.87 -9.63 1.19
C THR A 171 1.40 -9.48 1.59
N VAL A 172 1.00 -9.94 2.77
CA VAL A 172 -0.38 -9.80 3.26
C VAL A 172 -0.47 -8.65 4.26
N HIS A 173 -1.48 -7.81 4.10
CA HIS A 173 -1.78 -6.68 4.97
C HIS A 173 -2.37 -7.17 6.30
N PRO A 174 -1.93 -6.67 7.46
CA PRO A 174 -2.58 -6.99 8.72
C PRO A 174 -3.98 -6.37 8.80
N PHE A 175 -4.90 -7.03 9.49
CA PHE A 175 -6.24 -6.52 9.81
C PHE A 175 -6.53 -6.71 11.30
N VAL A 176 -7.52 -5.99 11.82
CA VAL A 176 -7.92 -6.03 13.23
C VAL A 176 -9.42 -6.31 13.30
N SER A 177 -9.85 -7.20 14.20
CA SER A 177 -11.28 -7.34 14.50
C SER A 177 -11.74 -6.19 15.39
N SER A 178 -13.01 -5.79 15.27
CA SER A 178 -13.62 -4.76 16.12
C SER A 178 -13.64 -5.08 17.60
N GLU A 179 -13.36 -6.32 17.98
CA GLU A 179 -13.22 -6.76 19.37
C GLU A 179 -11.89 -6.33 20.01
N ASN A 180 -10.92 -5.84 19.21
CA ASN A 180 -9.55 -5.58 19.65
C ASN A 180 -9.07 -4.15 19.31
N ASP A 181 -9.72 -3.13 19.88
CA ASP A 181 -9.37 -1.71 19.67
C ASP A 181 -7.91 -1.37 20.01
N THR A 182 -7.33 -2.01 21.03
CA THR A 182 -5.92 -1.84 21.40
C THR A 182 -4.99 -2.26 20.26
N LEU A 183 -5.31 -3.31 19.50
CA LEU A 183 -4.49 -3.77 18.39
C LEU A 183 -4.44 -2.75 17.25
N MET A 184 -5.53 -2.00 17.02
CA MET A 184 -5.56 -0.91 16.05
C MET A 184 -4.53 0.18 16.40
N SER A 185 -4.45 0.56 17.68
CA SER A 185 -3.44 1.51 18.14
C SER A 185 -2.01 0.98 17.96
N VAL A 186 -1.80 -0.32 18.18
CA VAL A 186 -0.50 -0.97 18.00
C VAL A 186 -0.09 -0.95 16.54
N ILE A 187 -0.98 -1.31 15.60
CA ILE A 187 -0.70 -1.27 14.16
C ILE A 187 -0.39 0.16 13.72
N LYS A 188 -1.22 1.14 14.09
CA LYS A 188 -1.00 2.54 13.71
C LYS A 188 0.37 3.07 14.10
N ASN A 189 0.95 2.59 15.20
CA ASN A 189 2.24 3.07 15.71
C ASN A 189 3.45 2.22 15.28
N ASN A 190 3.25 0.94 14.97
CA ASN A 190 4.36 -0.01 14.73
C ASN A 190 4.35 -0.62 13.33
N PHE A 191 3.33 -0.34 12.52
CA PHE A 191 3.29 -0.78 11.13
C PHE A 191 4.47 -0.19 10.35
N VAL A 192 5.07 -1.00 9.49
CA VAL A 192 6.28 -0.61 8.73
C VAL A 192 6.05 0.61 7.82
N PHE A 193 4.81 0.86 7.41
CA PHE A 193 4.41 2.05 6.65
C PHE A 193 3.45 2.95 7.45
N CYS A 194 3.63 3.04 8.78
CA CYS A 194 2.76 3.83 9.65
C CYS A 194 2.66 5.31 9.24
N ASP A 195 3.73 5.87 8.70
CA ASP A 195 3.82 7.24 8.15
C ASP A 195 2.96 7.47 6.90
N GLN A 196 2.56 6.40 6.21
CA GLN A 196 1.73 6.45 5.01
C GLN A 196 0.25 6.16 5.29
N LEU A 197 -0.12 5.75 6.51
CA LEU A 197 -1.51 5.44 6.84
C LEU A 197 -2.35 6.73 6.87
N VAL A 198 -3.46 6.75 6.12
CA VAL A 198 -4.39 7.89 6.02
C VAL A 198 -5.86 7.51 6.18
N CYS A 199 -6.20 6.24 6.02
CA CYS A 199 -7.58 5.73 6.01
C CYS A 199 -7.70 4.40 6.76
N THR A 200 -8.92 3.95 7.00
CA THR A 200 -9.19 2.58 7.46
C THR A 200 -10.37 2.00 6.69
N GLU A 201 -10.12 0.92 5.99
CA GLU A 201 -11.18 0.16 5.35
C GLU A 201 -11.88 -0.70 6.39
N VAL A 202 -13.20 -0.63 6.40
CA VAL A 202 -14.08 -1.41 7.27
C VAL A 202 -14.70 -2.52 6.44
N ILE A 203 -14.65 -3.72 6.98
CA ILE A 203 -15.16 -4.92 6.33
C ILE A 203 -16.19 -5.53 7.27
N THR A 204 -17.45 -5.52 6.87
CA THR A 204 -18.58 -6.04 7.66
C THR A 204 -19.38 -6.98 6.76
N ASP A 205 -19.55 -8.24 7.16
CA ASP A 205 -20.32 -9.25 6.40
C ASP A 205 -19.85 -9.46 4.94
N GLY A 206 -18.57 -9.19 4.68
CA GLY A 206 -17.99 -9.19 3.33
C GLY A 206 -18.29 -7.94 2.49
N TYR A 207 -19.08 -7.01 3.02
CA TYR A 207 -19.23 -5.66 2.51
C TYR A 207 -18.06 -4.79 2.94
N LYS A 208 -17.40 -4.15 1.97
CA LYS A 208 -16.28 -3.24 2.23
C LYS A 208 -16.76 -1.81 2.14
N LYS A 209 -16.47 -1.03 3.17
CA LYS A 209 -16.68 0.41 3.21
C LYS A 209 -15.42 1.08 3.73
N SER A 210 -14.83 1.95 2.94
CA SER A 210 -13.72 2.78 3.43
C SER A 210 -14.26 3.85 4.39
N LEU A 211 -13.74 3.89 5.61
CA LEU A 211 -13.93 4.99 6.53
C LEU A 211 -12.62 5.80 6.63
N GLN A 212 -12.75 7.11 6.57
CA GLN A 212 -11.63 7.97 6.92
C GLN A 212 -11.45 7.88 8.43
N LEU A 213 -10.23 7.61 8.89
CA LEU A 213 -9.87 7.95 10.25
C LEU A 213 -9.77 9.47 10.29
N GLU A 214 -10.45 10.11 11.22
CA GLU A 214 -10.04 11.43 11.70
C GLU A 214 -8.63 11.27 12.25
N MET A 215 -7.65 11.34 11.36
CA MET A 215 -6.33 11.71 11.76
C MET A 215 -6.44 13.20 12.08
N PRO A 216 -5.96 13.66 13.24
CA PRO A 216 -5.58 15.05 13.30
C PRO A 216 -4.52 15.24 12.22
N ILE A 217 -4.92 15.84 11.09
CA ILE A 217 -4.00 16.49 10.14
C ILE A 217 -3.60 17.84 10.75
N GLU A 218 -3.47 17.88 12.07
CA GLU A 218 -2.59 18.85 12.68
C GLU A 218 -1.23 18.17 12.70
N PRO A 219 -0.19 18.81 12.14
CA PRO A 219 1.16 18.30 12.28
C PRO A 219 1.45 18.09 13.77
N VAL A 220 1.38 16.84 14.23
CA VAL A 220 1.65 16.54 15.64
C VAL A 220 3.10 16.91 15.88
N GLU A 221 3.30 17.87 16.78
CA GLU A 221 4.61 18.27 17.20
C GLU A 221 5.20 17.14 18.02
N ILE A 222 6.27 16.54 17.50
CA ILE A 222 6.95 15.44 18.16
C ILE A 222 8.42 15.78 18.35
N ASN A 223 8.94 15.42 19.52
CA ASN A 223 10.35 15.57 19.81
C ASN A 223 11.16 14.54 19.00
N GLN A 224 12.02 15.04 18.12
CA GLN A 224 12.91 14.23 17.32
C GLN A 224 14.36 14.43 17.73
N ILE A 225 15.17 13.40 17.52
CA ILE A 225 16.60 13.48 17.76
C ILE A 225 17.26 14.03 16.50
N ILE A 226 17.91 15.18 16.62
CA ILE A 226 18.60 15.84 15.51
C ILE A 226 20.10 15.63 15.66
N VAL A 227 20.77 15.26 14.57
CA VAL A 227 22.23 15.06 14.53
C VAL A 227 22.84 15.90 13.41
N LYS A 228 23.93 16.58 13.72
CA LYS A 228 24.67 17.37 12.73
C LYS A 228 25.40 16.45 11.75
N GLU A 229 25.21 16.70 10.46
CA GLU A 229 25.87 15.95 9.40
C GLU A 229 27.23 16.58 9.03
N LYS A 230 27.97 15.89 8.16
CA LYS A 230 29.26 16.38 7.62
C LYS A 230 29.14 17.72 6.89
N TYR A 231 27.98 18.01 6.31
CA TYR A 231 27.74 19.23 5.55
C TYR A 231 27.17 20.35 6.44
N PRO A 232 27.63 21.60 6.25
CA PRO A 232 27.10 22.75 6.98
C PRO A 232 25.57 22.87 6.84
N ASP A 233 24.91 23.24 7.94
CA ASP A 233 23.45 23.46 8.02
C ASP A 233 22.58 22.29 7.54
N THR A 234 23.17 21.09 7.48
CA THR A 234 22.46 19.83 7.19
C THR A 234 22.37 19.01 8.47
N TYR A 235 21.16 18.57 8.79
CA TYR A 235 20.91 17.77 9.98
C TYR A 235 20.09 16.53 9.64
N SER A 236 20.49 15.40 10.20
CA SER A 236 19.71 14.17 10.15
C SER A 236 18.71 14.12 11.30
N VAL A 237 17.54 13.55 11.00
CA VAL A 237 16.50 13.27 11.99
C VAL A 237 16.57 11.78 12.29
N LEU A 238 16.70 11.45 13.57
CA LEU A 238 16.65 10.11 14.09
C LEU A 238 15.36 9.93 14.90
N ASP A 239 14.79 8.74 14.82
CA ASP A 239 13.68 8.35 15.68
C ASP A 239 14.15 8.11 17.13
N LYS A 240 13.20 7.77 18.01
CA LYS A 240 13.46 7.44 19.42
C LYS A 240 14.41 6.25 19.63
N TYR A 241 14.61 5.41 18.61
CA TYR A 241 15.52 4.26 18.62
C TYR A 241 16.89 4.57 18.01
N GLY A 242 17.09 5.78 17.48
CA GLY A 242 18.34 6.23 16.87
C GLY A 242 18.48 5.86 15.39
N LEU A 243 17.41 5.43 14.72
CA LEU A 243 17.40 5.13 13.28
C LEU A 243 17.10 6.40 12.48
N LYS A 244 17.82 6.58 11.36
CA LYS A 244 17.65 7.74 10.48
C LYS A 244 16.31 7.70 9.77
N CYS A 245 15.44 8.65 10.09
CA CYS A 245 14.09 8.80 9.56
C CYS A 245 13.93 10.01 8.62
N GLY A 246 14.98 10.79 8.40
CA GLY A 246 14.98 11.83 7.37
C GLY A 246 16.07 12.89 7.55
N ILE A 247 15.88 14.01 6.85
CA ILE A 247 16.71 15.22 6.94
C ILE A 247 15.82 16.35 7.44
N LEU A 248 16.38 17.18 8.33
CA LEU A 248 15.69 18.35 8.85
C LEU A 248 15.68 19.46 7.79
N TYR A 249 14.49 19.87 7.39
CA TYR A 249 14.25 21.00 6.51
C TYR A 249 14.28 22.30 7.29
N ILE A 250 15.26 23.15 6.94
CA ILE A 250 15.42 24.49 7.48
C ILE A 250 14.80 25.47 6.48
N LYS A 251 13.63 26.01 6.82
CA LYS A 251 12.84 26.86 5.91
C LYS A 251 13.44 28.25 5.73
N GLY A 252 14.02 28.83 6.78
CA GLY A 252 14.49 30.22 6.78
C GLY A 252 15.66 30.49 7.72
N ILE A 253 16.09 31.76 7.72
CA ILE A 253 17.24 32.25 8.50
C ILE A 253 16.97 32.14 10.01
N SER A 254 15.71 32.30 10.44
CA SER A 254 15.27 32.14 11.83
C SER A 254 15.55 30.74 12.36
N GLU A 255 15.10 29.71 11.63
CA GLU A 255 15.29 28.30 11.96
C GLU A 255 16.78 27.94 11.92
N SER A 256 17.53 28.46 10.92
CA SER A 256 18.97 28.26 10.83
C SER A 256 19.72 28.82 12.04
N ARG A 257 19.39 30.04 12.48
CA ARG A 257 20.00 30.65 13.69
C ARG A 257 19.66 29.88 14.95
N TYR A 258 18.40 29.45 15.10
CA TYR A 258 17.98 28.63 16.23
C TYR A 258 18.76 27.30 16.28
N MET A 259 18.79 26.57 15.18
CA MET A 259 19.52 25.30 15.07
C MET A 259 21.02 25.46 15.30
N ARG A 260 21.61 26.56 14.82
CA ARG A 260 23.03 26.88 15.06
C ARG A 260 23.30 27.17 16.53
N GLY A 261 22.40 27.86 17.23
CA GLY A 261 22.52 28.14 18.66
C GLY A 261 22.48 26.87 19.51
N ILE A 262 21.47 26.01 19.30
CA ILE A 262 21.33 24.78 20.09
C ILE A 262 22.41 23.73 19.77
N MET A 263 22.94 23.71 18.54
CA MET A 263 23.99 22.77 18.10
C MET A 263 25.41 23.35 18.17
N GLN A 264 25.61 24.51 18.82
CA GLN A 264 26.92 25.16 18.85
C GLN A 264 27.98 24.32 19.57
N PHE A 265 27.57 23.58 20.61
CA PHE A 265 28.46 22.78 21.46
C PHE A 265 28.08 21.30 21.52
N GLN A 266 27.07 20.88 20.77
CA GLN A 266 26.54 19.51 20.79
C GLN A 266 26.36 18.98 19.37
N GLN A 267 26.75 17.71 19.14
CA GLN A 267 26.55 17.03 17.85
C GLN A 267 25.14 16.46 17.69
N ARG A 268 24.39 16.36 18.80
CA ARG A 268 23.07 15.74 18.91
C ARG A 268 22.22 16.53 19.88
N THR A 269 20.96 16.78 19.53
CA THR A 269 19.98 17.41 20.44
C THR A 269 18.57 16.89 20.18
N ILE A 270 17.63 17.20 21.06
CA ILE A 270 16.21 16.88 20.88
C ILE A 270 15.47 18.17 20.52
N VAL A 271 14.75 18.14 19.40
CA VAL A 271 14.03 19.32 18.88
C VAL A 271 12.57 18.95 18.62
N PRO A 272 11.60 19.76 19.08
CA PRO A 272 10.22 19.61 18.65
C PRO A 272 10.14 19.86 17.15
N CYS A 273 9.67 18.86 16.43
CA CYS A 273 9.58 18.86 14.98
C CYS A 273 8.15 18.53 14.55
N LYS A 274 7.77 19.06 13.39
CA LYS A 274 6.58 18.61 12.67
C LYS A 274 6.96 18.07 11.31
N PHE A 275 6.19 17.11 10.81
CA PHE A 275 6.37 16.64 9.46
C PHE A 275 5.68 17.60 8.47
N ASN A 276 6.44 18.09 7.50
CA ASN A 276 5.92 18.91 6.42
C ASN A 276 5.42 18.00 5.29
N ASN A 277 4.10 17.84 5.17
CA ASN A 277 3.48 16.99 4.15
C ASN A 277 3.73 17.47 2.72
N THR A 278 3.90 18.79 2.49
CA THR A 278 4.14 19.37 1.16
C THR A 278 5.52 19.00 0.62
N PHE A 279 6.56 19.11 1.46
CA PHE A 279 7.94 18.84 1.06
C PHE A 279 8.45 17.45 1.46
N ARG A 280 7.62 16.67 2.16
CA ARG A 280 7.96 15.34 2.73
C ARG A 280 9.24 15.35 3.55
N LYS A 281 9.38 16.35 4.42
CA LYS A 281 10.56 16.54 5.29
C LYS A 281 10.14 16.96 6.71
N TRP A 282 10.94 16.59 7.69
CA TRP A 282 10.80 17.10 9.06
C TRP A 282 11.21 18.57 9.12
N GLN A 283 10.50 19.41 9.85
CA GLN A 283 10.86 20.81 10.08
C GLN A 283 10.77 21.14 11.57
N PRO A 284 11.68 21.98 12.11
CA PRO A 284 11.64 22.36 13.51
C PRO A 284 10.42 23.24 13.80
N VAL A 285 9.86 23.09 14.98
CA VAL A 285 8.85 24.00 15.53
C VAL A 285 9.59 25.01 16.38
N LEU A 286 9.53 26.28 15.98
CA LEU A 286 10.01 27.37 16.80
C LEU A 286 8.86 27.81 17.69
N ASN A 287 8.96 27.57 19.00
CA ASN A 287 8.10 28.25 19.95
C ASN A 287 8.53 29.71 19.96
N SER A 288 7.67 30.59 19.43
CA SER A 288 7.81 32.04 19.54
C SER A 288 7.66 32.50 20.98
#